data_AF-A0A8T1BM63-F1
#
_entry.id   AF-A0A8T1BM63-F1
#
_cell.length_a   1.000
_cell.length_b   1.000
_cell.length_c   1.000
_cell.angle_alpha   90.00
_cell.angle_beta   90.00
_cell.angle_gamma   90.00
#
_symmetry.space_group_name_H-M   'P 1'
#
loop_
_entity.id
_entity.type
_entity.pdbx_description
1 polymer ?
#
loop_
_entity_poly.entity_id
_entity_poly.type
_entity_poly.pdbx_seq_one_letter_code
_entity_poly.pdbx_strand_id
1 'polypeptide(L)'
;MLNTFRRLHDVHGNERIGVKVLDVLRLALLGAAPLSTANNLFPRITRGSVTLVYGNPRAQRIGKRGSEPHADLNRCFPRNLLEIPESKLDSSYEHHRAKKLAPLFASSDLLVDLHSTNKPSPPFVRLSGYDKVPSQLMEISGRLPTKMLLLDPKHLIGDGNVALTDEFVGVHGGMGICYESGLASDLSQAKIDSITRSVLQILHYDMEAIEFVDADGQIRSSENVMVNEVVDVVDVSTVSERRTSNVFLQESRLDLLEANHLLSTTTRTLCSPRFQLSGKWMHHWAGLLDACQPRHSAICTH
;
A
#
# COMPACT_ATOMS: atom_id res chain seq x y z
N MET A 1 -16.53 -2.16 23.57
CA MET A 1 -15.13 -2.03 23.09
C MET A 1 -15.19 -1.49 21.68
N LEU A 2 -14.65 -0.29 21.44
CA LEU A 2 -14.54 0.29 20.09
C LEU A 2 -13.36 -0.41 19.40
N ASN A 3 -13.65 -1.33 18.48
CA ASN A 3 -12.63 -1.91 17.61
C ASN A 3 -12.26 -0.84 16.58
N THR A 4 -11.24 -0.03 16.85
CA THR A 4 -10.84 1.02 15.91
C THR A 4 -10.01 0.41 14.76
N PHE A 5 -10.47 0.50 13.51
CA PHE A 5 -9.81 -0.01 12.30
C PHE A 5 -9.37 1.13 11.39
N ARG A 6 -8.07 1.18 11.05
CA ARG A 6 -7.47 2.26 10.25
C ARG A 6 -6.71 1.68 9.07
N ARG A 7 -6.88 2.26 7.89
CA ARG A 7 -6.38 1.64 6.66
C ARG A 7 -5.68 2.60 5.74
N LEU A 8 -4.63 2.07 5.12
CA LEU A 8 -3.86 2.71 4.07
C LEU A 8 -3.92 1.83 2.84
N HIS A 9 -4.13 2.45 1.69
CA HIS A 9 -4.49 1.73 0.48
C HIS A 9 -3.86 2.32 -0.78
N ASP A 10 -3.55 1.44 -1.73
CA ASP A 10 -3.12 1.79 -3.09
C ASP A 10 -3.87 0.90 -4.09
N VAL A 11 -4.69 1.52 -4.95
CA VAL A 11 -5.58 0.84 -5.91
C VAL A 11 -5.01 0.72 -7.32
N HIS A 12 -4.07 1.59 -7.71
CA HIS A 12 -3.60 1.67 -9.09
C HIS A 12 -2.15 1.22 -9.19
N GLY A 13 -1.89 0.18 -9.98
CA GLY A 13 -0.56 -0.43 -10.03
C GLY A 13 0.56 0.45 -10.59
N ASN A 14 0.25 1.52 -11.32
CA ASN A 14 1.20 2.50 -11.82
C ASN A 14 1.51 3.64 -10.83
N GLU A 15 0.80 3.73 -9.70
CA GLU A 15 0.89 4.82 -8.72
C GLU A 15 1.77 4.40 -7.52
N ARG A 16 3.04 4.13 -7.80
CA ARG A 16 3.94 3.37 -6.90
C ARG A 16 4.26 4.04 -5.56
N ILE A 17 3.97 5.33 -5.40
CA ILE A 17 4.26 6.05 -4.16
C ILE A 17 3.51 5.46 -2.96
N GLY A 18 2.26 5.02 -3.15
CA GLY A 18 1.47 4.36 -2.12
C GLY A 18 2.15 3.06 -1.65
N VAL A 19 2.57 2.20 -2.59
CA VAL A 19 3.34 0.98 -2.28
C VAL A 19 4.58 1.28 -1.45
N LYS A 20 5.36 2.31 -1.84
CA LYS A 20 6.60 2.67 -1.13
C LYS A 20 6.34 3.12 0.30
N VAL A 21 5.31 3.93 0.52
CA VAL A 21 4.89 4.36 1.86
C VAL A 21 4.41 3.18 2.69
N LEU A 22 3.61 2.28 2.10
CA LEU A 22 3.15 1.06 2.77
C LEU A 22 4.32 0.15 3.18
N ASP A 23 5.34 0.01 2.34
CA ASP A 23 6.54 -0.80 2.64
C ASP A 23 7.32 -0.21 3.82
N VAL A 24 7.55 1.11 3.84
CA VAL A 24 8.23 1.79 4.97
C VAL A 24 7.45 1.59 6.27
N LEU A 25 6.13 1.83 6.24
CA LEU A 25 5.27 1.66 7.41
C LEU A 25 5.24 0.20 7.88
N ARG A 26 5.17 -0.76 6.95
CA ARG A 26 5.20 -2.19 7.24
C ARG A 26 6.48 -2.57 7.98
N LEU A 27 7.63 -2.18 7.46
CA LEU A 27 8.92 -2.50 8.08
C LEU A 27 9.05 -1.87 9.48
N ALA A 28 8.60 -0.63 9.63
CA ALA A 28 8.62 0.08 10.91
C ALA A 28 7.68 -0.55 11.95
N LEU A 29 6.43 -0.84 11.58
CA LEU A 29 5.43 -1.45 12.48
C LEU A 29 5.81 -2.89 12.90
N LEU A 30 6.57 -3.59 12.06
CA LEU A 30 7.10 -4.92 12.36
C LEU A 30 8.42 -4.89 13.15
N GLY A 31 8.99 -3.71 13.42
CA GLY A 31 10.29 -3.59 14.08
C GLY A 31 11.46 -4.05 13.22
N ALA A 32 11.27 -4.20 11.91
CA ALA A 32 12.27 -4.72 10.98
C ALA A 32 13.22 -3.62 10.47
N ALA A 33 12.75 -2.38 10.37
CA ALA A 33 13.58 -1.22 10.05
C ALA A 33 13.01 0.04 10.74
N PRO A 34 13.83 0.91 11.33
CA PRO A 34 13.35 2.11 12.00
C PRO A 34 12.88 3.16 10.99
N LEU A 35 12.02 4.08 11.43
CA LEU A 35 11.61 5.25 10.64
C LEU A 35 12.75 6.27 10.43
N SER A 36 13.73 6.25 11.33
CA SER A 36 14.97 7.02 11.26
C SER A 36 16.08 6.19 11.89
N THR A 37 17.18 6.02 11.17
CA THR A 37 18.39 5.32 11.61
C THR A 37 19.06 6.03 12.79
N ALA A 38 19.01 7.36 12.81
CA ALA A 38 19.62 8.19 13.86
C ALA A 38 19.03 7.92 15.25
N ASN A 39 17.71 7.68 15.32
CA ASN A 39 16.97 7.59 16.59
C ASN A 39 16.38 6.20 16.87
N ASN A 40 16.60 5.22 15.98
CA ASN A 40 16.07 3.86 16.08
C ASN A 40 14.59 3.82 16.49
N LEU A 41 13.79 4.67 15.85
CA LEU A 41 12.41 4.88 16.26
C LEU A 41 11.43 3.98 15.52
N PHE A 42 10.58 3.31 16.29
CA PHE A 42 9.55 2.39 15.79
C PHE A 42 8.16 2.81 16.28
N PRO A 43 7.14 2.81 15.41
CA PRO A 43 5.75 2.94 15.82
C PRO A 43 5.25 1.62 16.42
N ARG A 44 4.66 1.68 17.61
CA ARG A 44 4.01 0.54 18.27
C ARG A 44 2.51 0.78 18.38
N ILE A 45 1.70 -0.16 17.88
CA ILE A 45 0.24 -0.10 18.01
C ILE A 45 -0.17 -0.37 19.45
N THR A 46 -0.74 0.63 20.11
CA THR A 46 -1.24 0.60 21.49
C THR A 46 -2.77 0.49 21.56
N ARG A 47 -3.49 0.96 20.55
CA ARG A 47 -4.96 0.96 20.52
C ARG A 47 -5.51 0.67 19.12
N GLY A 48 -6.56 -0.14 19.07
CA GLY A 48 -7.21 -0.52 17.82
C GLY A 48 -6.30 -1.34 16.92
N SER A 49 -6.42 -1.15 15.61
CA SER A 49 -5.64 -1.85 14.60
C SER A 49 -5.34 -0.96 13.39
N VAL A 50 -4.20 -1.23 12.76
CA VAL A 50 -3.78 -0.64 11.50
C VAL A 50 -3.69 -1.76 10.47
N THR A 51 -4.37 -1.61 9.34
CA THR A 51 -4.29 -2.54 8.21
C THR A 51 -3.67 -1.84 7.02
N LEU A 52 -2.56 -2.40 6.53
CA LEU A 52 -1.90 -1.96 5.30
C LEU A 52 -2.43 -2.80 4.15
N VAL A 53 -3.04 -2.16 3.14
CA VAL A 53 -3.73 -2.84 2.05
C VAL A 53 -3.06 -2.51 0.72
N TYR A 54 -2.47 -3.52 0.09
CA TYR A 54 -2.10 -3.45 -1.31
C TYR A 54 -3.34 -3.79 -2.14
N GLY A 55 -3.98 -2.77 -2.72
CA GLY A 55 -5.32 -2.85 -3.28
C GLY A 55 -5.39 -3.73 -4.53
N ASN A 56 -4.55 -3.44 -5.51
CA ASN A 56 -4.51 -4.16 -6.79
C ASN A 56 -3.15 -4.82 -7.08
N PRO A 57 -2.81 -5.93 -6.41
CA PRO A 57 -1.52 -6.59 -6.59
C PRO A 57 -1.29 -7.12 -8.03
N ARG A 58 -2.36 -7.44 -8.78
CA ARG A 58 -2.22 -7.82 -10.20
C ARG A 58 -1.76 -6.64 -11.05
N ALA A 59 -2.40 -5.48 -10.89
CA ALA A 59 -2.02 -4.26 -11.60
C ALA A 59 -0.61 -3.78 -11.19
N GLN A 60 -0.28 -3.85 -9.89
CA GLN A 60 1.03 -3.47 -9.35
C GLN A 60 2.17 -4.30 -9.95
N ARG A 61 1.98 -5.61 -10.11
CA ARG A 61 2.99 -6.49 -10.74
C ARG A 61 3.33 -6.09 -12.17
N ILE A 62 2.36 -5.55 -12.92
CA ILE A 62 2.56 -5.15 -14.31
C ILE A 62 2.75 -3.64 -14.49
N GLY A 63 2.75 -2.87 -13.41
CA GLY A 63 2.95 -1.42 -13.44
C GLY A 63 1.87 -0.64 -14.20
N LYS A 64 0.62 -1.13 -14.22
CA LYS A 64 -0.51 -0.51 -14.93
C LYS A 64 -1.60 -0.06 -13.97
N ARG A 65 -2.51 0.80 -14.41
CA ARG A 65 -3.64 1.28 -13.62
C ARG A 65 -4.55 0.14 -13.13
N GLY A 66 -4.98 -0.72 -14.05
CA GLY A 66 -5.71 -1.95 -13.77
C GLY A 66 -4.97 -3.19 -14.27
N SER A 67 -5.49 -4.36 -13.92
CA SER A 67 -4.92 -5.64 -14.32
C SER A 67 -5.13 -5.95 -15.82
N GLU A 68 -6.16 -5.36 -16.42
CA GLU A 68 -6.53 -5.49 -17.83
C GLU A 68 -6.80 -4.10 -18.47
N PRO A 69 -6.85 -3.99 -19.82
CA PRO A 69 -7.23 -2.73 -20.48
C PRO A 69 -8.58 -2.19 -19.97
N HIS A 70 -8.63 -0.90 -19.65
CA HIS A 70 -9.81 -0.22 -19.09
C HIS A 70 -10.28 -0.68 -17.70
N ALA A 71 -9.63 -1.67 -17.09
CA ALA A 71 -9.93 -2.06 -15.73
C ALA A 71 -9.47 -0.98 -14.74
N ASP A 72 -10.31 -0.71 -13.73
CA ASP A 72 -10.03 0.28 -12.70
C ASP A 72 -10.68 -0.17 -11.39
N LEU A 73 -9.85 -0.62 -10.43
CA LEU A 73 -10.33 -1.09 -9.13
C LEU A 73 -11.09 0.02 -8.40
N ASN A 74 -10.66 1.28 -8.56
CA ASN A 74 -11.29 2.42 -7.93
C ASN A 74 -12.60 2.84 -8.63
N ARG A 75 -13.18 2.00 -9.49
CA ARG A 75 -14.55 2.16 -10.02
C ARG A 75 -15.48 1.03 -9.61
N CYS A 76 -14.98 0.08 -8.82
CA CYS A 76 -15.67 -1.16 -8.49
C CYS A 76 -16.31 -1.16 -7.09
N PHE A 77 -16.50 0.00 -6.46
CA PHE A 77 -17.06 0.11 -5.11
C PHE A 77 -18.45 0.78 -5.06
N PRO A 78 -19.49 0.19 -5.68
CA PRO A 78 -20.85 0.71 -5.56
C PRO A 78 -21.33 0.65 -4.11
N ARG A 79 -22.21 1.57 -3.72
CA ARG A 79 -22.78 1.64 -2.36
C ARG A 79 -23.27 0.29 -1.83
N ASN A 80 -23.96 -0.49 -2.65
CA ASN A 80 -24.56 -1.77 -2.28
C ASN A 80 -23.62 -2.98 -2.54
N LEU A 81 -22.32 -2.77 -2.74
CA LEU A 81 -21.37 -3.83 -3.11
C LEU A 81 -21.44 -5.05 -2.17
N LEU A 82 -21.65 -4.84 -0.87
CA LEU A 82 -21.77 -5.93 0.11
C LEU A 82 -22.98 -6.85 -0.15
N GLU A 83 -24.05 -6.33 -0.71
CA GLU A 83 -25.32 -7.03 -0.97
C GLU A 83 -25.33 -7.77 -2.31
N ILE A 84 -24.45 -7.40 -3.25
CA ILE A 84 -24.38 -8.01 -4.57
C ILE A 84 -23.89 -9.47 -4.44
N PRO A 85 -24.66 -10.50 -4.82
CA PRO A 85 -24.19 -11.88 -4.77
C PRO A 85 -23.10 -12.12 -5.82
N GLU A 86 -22.18 -13.05 -5.55
CA GLU A 86 -21.04 -13.35 -6.43
C GLU A 86 -21.47 -13.68 -7.87
N SER A 87 -22.61 -14.36 -8.03
CA SER A 87 -23.16 -14.73 -9.34
C SER A 87 -23.65 -13.55 -10.20
N LYS A 88 -23.81 -12.35 -9.60
CA LYS A 88 -24.20 -11.12 -10.29
C LYS A 88 -23.05 -10.12 -10.40
N LEU A 89 -21.87 -10.48 -9.89
CA LEU A 89 -20.68 -9.64 -9.97
C LEU A 89 -20.10 -9.72 -11.38
N ASP A 90 -19.58 -8.60 -11.88
CA ASP A 90 -18.79 -8.60 -13.11
C ASP A 90 -17.58 -9.53 -12.96
N SER A 91 -17.27 -10.28 -14.03
CA SER A 91 -16.24 -11.33 -14.00
C SER A 91 -14.81 -10.82 -13.97
N SER A 92 -14.59 -9.51 -14.09
CA SER A 92 -13.26 -8.91 -14.02
C SER A 92 -12.64 -9.08 -12.64
N TYR A 93 -11.31 -9.19 -12.64
CA TYR A 93 -10.54 -9.32 -11.43
C TYR A 93 -10.80 -8.17 -10.43
N GLU A 94 -10.90 -6.94 -10.92
CA GLU A 94 -11.13 -5.74 -10.12
C GLU A 94 -12.44 -5.81 -9.33
N HIS A 95 -13.54 -6.27 -9.94
CA HIS A 95 -14.80 -6.41 -9.24
C HIS A 95 -14.73 -7.48 -8.15
N HIS A 96 -14.15 -8.64 -8.44
CA HIS A 96 -13.91 -9.69 -7.43
C HIS A 96 -12.97 -9.20 -6.31
N ARG A 97 -11.95 -8.42 -6.63
CA ARG A 97 -11.04 -7.83 -5.65
C ARG A 97 -11.75 -6.80 -4.79
N ALA A 98 -12.56 -5.93 -5.38
CA ALA A 98 -13.39 -4.97 -4.64
C ALA A 98 -14.34 -5.68 -3.69
N LYS A 99 -15.05 -6.72 -4.16
CA LYS A 99 -15.96 -7.53 -3.32
C LYS A 99 -15.24 -8.17 -2.13
N LYS A 100 -13.99 -8.64 -2.31
CA LYS A 100 -13.15 -9.18 -1.24
C LYS A 100 -12.70 -8.11 -0.24
N LEU A 101 -12.41 -6.89 -0.70
CA LEU A 101 -11.97 -5.77 0.15
C LEU A 101 -13.14 -5.03 0.82
N ALA A 102 -14.36 -5.15 0.29
CA ALA A 102 -15.53 -4.40 0.76
C ALA A 102 -15.84 -4.61 2.27
N PRO A 103 -15.84 -5.84 2.83
CA PRO A 103 -16.11 -6.02 4.26
C PRO A 103 -15.04 -5.41 5.15
N LEU A 104 -13.80 -5.40 4.64
CA LEU A 104 -12.72 -4.64 5.24
C LEU A 104 -13.17 -3.17 5.19
N PHE A 105 -13.20 -2.50 4.04
CA PHE A 105 -13.50 -1.06 3.96
C PHE A 105 -14.77 -0.59 4.69
N ALA A 106 -15.86 -1.34 4.64
CA ALA A 106 -17.09 -0.98 5.34
C ALA A 106 -16.96 -0.94 6.88
N SER A 107 -15.96 -1.63 7.45
CA SER A 107 -15.66 -1.62 8.89
C SER A 107 -14.52 -0.66 9.29
N SER A 108 -14.03 0.19 8.37
CA SER A 108 -12.99 1.19 8.69
C SER A 108 -13.59 2.39 9.41
N ASP A 109 -12.93 2.87 10.48
CA ASP A 109 -13.22 4.22 10.99
C ASP A 109 -12.53 5.28 10.14
N LEU A 110 -11.36 4.95 9.59
CA LEU A 110 -10.57 5.81 8.71
C LEU A 110 -9.93 4.99 7.58
N LEU A 111 -9.98 5.55 6.38
CA LEU A 111 -9.21 5.14 5.21
C LEU A 111 -8.45 6.34 4.67
N VAL A 112 -7.14 6.18 4.49
CA VAL A 112 -6.30 7.10 3.70
C VAL A 112 -5.89 6.35 2.44
N ASP A 113 -6.56 6.66 1.34
CA ASP A 113 -6.32 6.10 0.01
C ASP A 113 -5.26 6.94 -0.71
N LEU A 114 -4.09 6.35 -0.97
CA LEU A 114 -2.92 7.03 -1.51
C LEU A 114 -2.88 6.87 -3.04
N HIS A 115 -2.92 8.00 -3.74
CA HIS A 115 -2.90 8.09 -5.21
C HIS A 115 -1.79 8.99 -5.71
N SER A 116 -1.59 8.94 -7.02
CA SER A 116 -0.77 9.91 -7.75
C SER A 116 -1.30 10.13 -9.16
N THR A 117 -1.04 11.30 -9.71
CA THR A 117 -1.55 11.70 -11.02
C THR A 117 -0.54 11.35 -12.12
N ASN A 118 -1.02 10.78 -13.23
CA ASN A 118 -0.18 10.54 -14.42
C ASN A 118 0.25 11.84 -15.13
N LYS A 119 -0.49 12.93 -14.93
CA LYS A 119 -0.15 14.26 -15.44
C LYS A 119 0.37 15.12 -14.28
N PRO A 120 1.26 16.09 -14.53
CA PRO A 120 1.71 17.01 -13.48
C PRO A 120 0.51 17.69 -12.79
N SER A 121 0.46 17.56 -11.47
CA SER A 121 -0.52 18.20 -10.59
C SER A 121 0.17 18.56 -9.28
N PRO A 122 -0.16 19.69 -8.65
CA PRO A 122 0.14 19.86 -7.24
C PRO A 122 -0.59 18.77 -6.43
N PRO A 123 -0.04 18.34 -5.27
CA PRO A 123 -0.72 17.38 -4.42
C PRO A 123 -2.02 17.96 -3.86
N PHE A 124 -3.01 17.13 -3.57
CA PHE A 124 -4.27 17.55 -2.95
C PHE A 124 -4.95 16.43 -2.19
N VAL A 125 -5.82 16.83 -1.25
CA VAL A 125 -6.78 15.94 -0.62
C VAL A 125 -8.11 16.09 -1.32
N ARG A 126 -8.80 14.97 -1.55
CA ARG A 126 -10.19 14.94 -2.00
C ARG A 126 -11.07 14.33 -0.90
N LEU A 127 -12.17 15.00 -0.59
CA LEU A 127 -13.22 14.52 0.31
C LEU A 127 -14.56 14.53 -0.41
N SER A 128 -15.37 13.49 -0.21
CA SER A 128 -16.61 13.28 -0.97
C SER A 128 -17.82 12.98 -0.13
N GLY A 129 -18.99 13.42 -0.61
CA GLY A 129 -20.27 13.19 0.05
C GLY A 129 -20.53 14.09 1.25
N TYR A 130 -19.81 15.21 1.35
CA TYR A 130 -19.94 16.17 2.45
C TYR A 130 -20.33 17.55 1.95
N ASP A 131 -21.56 17.99 2.24
CA ASP A 131 -21.94 19.42 2.12
C ASP A 131 -21.19 20.28 3.14
N LYS A 132 -20.97 19.72 4.33
CA LYS A 132 -20.15 20.30 5.39
C LYS A 132 -19.20 19.24 5.93
N VAL A 133 -17.90 19.49 5.79
CA VAL A 133 -16.86 18.55 6.25
C VAL A 133 -16.82 18.52 7.78
N PRO A 134 -16.84 17.34 8.42
CA PRO A 134 -16.63 17.20 9.87
C PRO A 134 -15.29 17.79 10.31
N SER A 135 -15.25 18.44 11.48
CA SER A 135 -14.02 19.09 11.99
C SER A 135 -12.86 18.12 12.14
N GLN A 136 -13.13 16.92 12.67
CA GLN A 136 -12.12 15.86 12.82
C GLN A 136 -11.55 15.43 11.46
N LEU A 137 -12.40 15.25 10.45
CA LEU A 137 -11.97 14.90 9.10
C LEU A 137 -11.12 16.01 8.47
N MET A 138 -11.49 17.27 8.70
CA MET A 138 -10.71 18.43 8.26
C MET A 138 -9.32 18.48 8.92
N GLU A 139 -9.24 18.21 10.23
CA GLU A 139 -7.97 18.17 10.96
C GLU A 139 -7.05 17.05 10.45
N ILE A 140 -7.59 15.82 10.33
CA ILE A 140 -6.86 14.66 9.78
C ILE A 140 -6.37 14.97 8.36
N SER A 141 -7.24 15.51 7.51
CA SER A 141 -6.88 15.88 6.13
C SER A 141 -5.77 16.93 6.09
N GLY A 142 -5.77 17.86 7.04
CA GLY A 142 -4.75 18.91 7.16
C GLY A 142 -3.37 18.42 7.58
N ARG A 143 -3.22 17.16 8.03
CA ARG A 143 -1.91 16.55 8.28
C ARG A 143 -1.18 16.15 7.00
N LEU A 144 -1.92 15.87 5.93
CA LEU A 144 -1.34 15.42 4.66
C LEU A 144 -0.55 16.56 4.00
N PRO A 145 0.52 16.27 3.23
CA PRO A 145 1.47 17.29 2.78
C PRO A 145 0.96 18.07 1.57
N THR A 146 -0.15 18.78 1.75
CA THR A 146 -0.76 19.68 0.78
C THR A 146 -1.57 20.77 1.50
N LYS A 147 -1.77 21.89 0.80
CA LYS A 147 -2.69 22.96 1.20
C LYS A 147 -3.97 22.97 0.37
N MET A 148 -4.09 22.05 -0.61
CA MET A 148 -5.19 22.01 -1.55
C MET A 148 -6.19 20.93 -1.14
N LEU A 149 -7.43 21.36 -0.95
CA LEU A 149 -8.56 20.50 -0.63
C LEU A 149 -9.60 20.62 -1.75
N LEU A 150 -9.94 19.48 -2.36
CA LEU A 150 -11.01 19.33 -3.32
C LEU A 150 -12.24 18.73 -2.62
N LEU A 151 -13.33 19.49 -2.57
CA LEU A 151 -14.61 18.99 -2.08
C LEU A 151 -15.45 18.49 -3.25
N ASP A 152 -15.90 17.25 -3.15
CA ASP A 152 -16.81 16.63 -4.10
C ASP A 152 -18.09 16.15 -3.41
N PRO A 153 -18.99 17.09 -3.02
CA PRO A 153 -20.17 16.78 -2.22
C PRO A 153 -21.17 15.85 -2.94
N LYS A 154 -21.10 15.77 -4.27
CA LYS A 154 -22.04 15.05 -5.11
C LYS A 154 -21.44 13.83 -5.80
N HIS A 155 -20.27 13.36 -5.37
CA HIS A 155 -19.57 12.22 -5.99
C HIS A 155 -19.39 12.38 -7.50
N LEU A 156 -19.11 13.59 -7.99
CA LEU A 156 -18.99 13.89 -9.41
C LEU A 156 -17.83 13.13 -10.08
N ILE A 157 -16.80 12.76 -9.32
CA ILE A 157 -15.69 11.92 -9.82
C ILE A 157 -16.16 10.47 -10.07
N GLY A 158 -17.17 10.01 -9.34
CA GLY A 158 -17.86 8.72 -9.52
C GLY A 158 -19.15 8.83 -10.35
N ASP A 159 -19.22 9.82 -11.26
CA ASP A 159 -20.39 10.05 -12.12
C ASP A 159 -21.71 10.28 -11.34
N GLY A 160 -21.61 10.96 -10.20
CA GLY A 160 -22.76 11.23 -9.33
C GLY A 160 -23.13 10.07 -8.41
N ASN A 161 -22.36 8.98 -8.43
CA ASN A 161 -22.59 7.77 -7.65
C ASN A 161 -21.39 7.45 -6.76
N VAL A 162 -21.64 6.66 -5.72
CA VAL A 162 -20.57 6.04 -4.93
C VAL A 162 -19.93 4.96 -5.81
N ALA A 163 -18.65 5.09 -6.10
CA ALA A 163 -17.88 4.15 -6.92
C ALA A 163 -16.42 3.98 -6.46
N LEU A 164 -15.90 4.95 -5.70
CA LEU A 164 -14.51 5.00 -5.24
C LEU A 164 -14.35 4.42 -3.83
N THR A 165 -13.13 4.03 -3.44
CA THR A 165 -12.90 3.41 -2.12
C THR A 165 -13.17 4.36 -0.95
N ASP A 166 -12.80 5.63 -1.06
CA ASP A 166 -13.00 6.65 -0.03
C ASP A 166 -14.49 6.95 0.17
N GLU A 167 -15.23 7.04 -0.93
CA GLU A 167 -16.69 7.20 -0.90
C GLU A 167 -17.36 5.98 -0.26
N PHE A 168 -16.93 4.77 -0.61
CA PHE A 168 -17.47 3.54 -0.07
C PHE A 168 -17.30 3.46 1.45
N VAL A 169 -16.13 3.84 1.97
CA VAL A 169 -15.90 3.97 3.43
C VAL A 169 -16.83 5.01 4.03
N GLY A 170 -16.93 6.19 3.41
CA GLY A 170 -17.79 7.29 3.84
C GLY A 170 -19.25 6.86 4.03
N VAL A 171 -19.81 6.16 3.04
CA VAL A 171 -21.22 5.76 3.09
C VAL A 171 -21.51 4.58 4.02
N HIS A 172 -20.48 3.91 4.53
CA HIS A 172 -20.58 2.88 5.57
C HIS A 172 -20.25 3.42 6.97
N GLY A 173 -20.13 4.75 7.13
CA GLY A 173 -19.99 5.42 8.42
C GLY A 173 -18.55 5.70 8.86
N GLY A 174 -17.56 5.33 8.04
CA GLY A 174 -16.16 5.69 8.25
C GLY A 174 -15.78 7.04 7.65
N MET A 175 -14.54 7.46 7.87
CA MET A 175 -13.92 8.62 7.21
C MET A 175 -13.05 8.15 6.04
N GLY A 176 -13.47 8.44 4.81
CA GLY A 176 -12.66 8.21 3.61
C GLY A 176 -11.91 9.47 3.19
N ILE A 177 -10.59 9.35 3.00
CA ILE A 177 -9.72 10.40 2.49
C ILE A 177 -9.02 9.86 1.25
N CYS A 178 -9.16 10.55 0.13
CA CYS A 178 -8.32 10.32 -1.04
C CYS A 178 -7.21 11.37 -1.05
N TYR A 179 -5.95 10.93 -1.09
CA TYR A 179 -4.79 11.80 -1.17
C TYR A 179 -4.06 11.60 -2.49
N GLU A 180 -4.03 12.65 -3.30
CA GLU A 180 -3.34 12.71 -4.58
C GLU A 180 -1.99 13.37 -4.36
N SER A 181 -0.91 12.61 -4.46
CA SER A 181 0.45 13.05 -4.11
C SER A 181 1.19 13.84 -5.20
N GLY A 182 0.47 14.21 -6.27
CA GLY A 182 1.02 14.84 -7.46
C GLY A 182 1.58 13.82 -8.46
N LEU A 183 2.60 14.19 -9.21
CA LEU A 183 3.10 13.40 -10.35
C LEU A 183 3.57 11.98 -9.94
N ALA A 184 3.02 10.95 -10.59
CA ALA A 184 3.27 9.53 -10.30
C ALA A 184 4.73 9.09 -10.48
N SER A 185 5.48 9.75 -11.36
CA SER A 185 6.90 9.46 -11.58
C SER A 185 7.82 10.02 -10.49
N ASP A 186 7.32 10.93 -9.64
CA ASP A 186 8.09 11.46 -8.51
C ASP A 186 7.97 10.53 -7.31
N LEU A 187 8.96 9.63 -7.23
CA LEU A 187 9.19 8.66 -6.15
C LEU A 187 10.39 9.09 -5.29
N SER A 188 10.63 10.39 -5.15
CA SER A 188 11.72 10.91 -4.33
C SER A 188 11.56 10.49 -2.86
N GLN A 189 12.68 10.24 -2.19
CA GLN A 189 12.68 9.86 -0.78
C GLN A 189 12.01 10.94 0.09
N ALA A 190 12.26 12.22 -0.20
CA ALA A 190 11.63 13.34 0.49
C ALA A 190 10.09 13.28 0.44
N LYS A 191 9.50 12.85 -0.69
CA LYS A 191 8.05 12.66 -0.80
C LYS A 191 7.58 11.46 0.04
N ILE A 192 8.28 10.33 -0.06
CA ILE A 192 7.96 9.12 0.73
C ILE A 192 7.98 9.46 2.23
N ASP A 193 9.01 10.14 2.70
CA ASP A 193 9.18 10.52 4.10
C ASP A 193 8.10 11.50 4.56
N SER A 194 7.77 12.49 3.71
CA SER A 194 6.72 13.47 4.00
C SER A 194 5.35 12.82 4.16
N ILE A 195 4.98 11.91 3.26
CA ILE A 195 3.70 11.18 3.34
C ILE A 195 3.71 10.24 4.54
N THR A 196 4.80 9.48 4.74
CA THR A 196 4.96 8.55 5.87
C THR A 196 4.81 9.28 7.21
N ARG A 197 5.48 10.43 7.37
CA ARG A 197 5.37 11.29 8.56
C ARG A 197 3.93 11.75 8.79
N SER A 198 3.24 12.18 7.74
CA SER A 198 1.86 12.65 7.83
C SER A 198 0.92 11.52 8.30
N VAL A 199 1.08 10.32 7.74
CA VAL A 199 0.32 9.13 8.15
C VAL A 199 0.60 8.76 9.60
N LEU A 200 1.85 8.82 10.05
CA LEU A 200 2.21 8.56 11.45
C LEU A 200 1.63 9.61 12.39
N GLN A 201 1.61 10.89 12.01
CA GLN A 201 0.96 11.95 12.78
C GLN A 201 -0.54 11.69 12.92
N ILE A 202 -1.21 11.28 11.84
CA ILE A 202 -2.63 10.88 11.87
C ILE A 202 -2.84 9.71 12.84
N LEU A 203 -1.99 8.68 12.75
CA LEU A 203 -2.10 7.51 13.62
C LEU A 203 -1.84 7.85 15.09
N HIS A 204 -0.91 8.76 15.38
CA HIS A 204 -0.50 9.13 16.73
C HIS A 204 -1.44 10.17 17.37
N TYR A 205 -1.64 11.32 16.73
CA TYR A 205 -2.35 12.46 17.31
C TYR A 205 -3.86 12.39 17.10
N ASP A 206 -4.29 12.19 15.86
CA ASP A 206 -5.72 12.35 15.52
C ASP A 206 -6.53 11.12 15.87
N MET A 207 -5.83 10.00 16.00
CA MET A 207 -6.46 8.72 16.15
C MET A 207 -5.92 7.96 17.38
N GLU A 208 -4.76 8.28 17.96
CA GLU A 208 -4.22 7.63 19.17
C GLU A 208 -4.03 6.09 19.05
N ALA A 209 -3.59 5.58 17.90
CA ALA A 209 -3.33 4.12 17.73
C ALA A 209 -1.92 3.74 18.11
N ILE A 210 -0.99 4.66 17.95
CA ILE A 210 0.42 4.35 18.05
C ILE A 210 1.08 5.24 19.08
N GLU A 211 2.14 4.71 19.66
CA GLU A 211 3.19 5.46 20.32
C GLU A 211 4.51 5.18 19.62
N PHE A 212 5.54 5.97 19.91
CA PHE A 212 6.88 5.73 19.41
C PHE A 212 7.76 5.11 20.49
N VAL A 213 8.52 4.10 20.11
CA VAL A 213 9.47 3.39 20.97
C VAL A 213 10.83 3.29 20.30
N ASP A 214 11.89 3.08 21.08
CA ASP A 214 13.19 2.69 20.55
C ASP A 214 13.30 1.18 20.29
N ALA A 215 14.48 0.71 19.84
CA ALA A 215 14.77 -0.69 19.56
C ALA A 215 14.58 -1.63 20.78
N ASP A 216 14.72 -1.09 21.99
CA ASP A 216 14.52 -1.82 23.24
C ASP A 216 13.06 -1.78 23.71
N GLY A 217 12.19 -1.07 22.98
CA GLY A 217 10.77 -0.94 23.26
C GLY A 217 10.44 0.11 24.34
N GLN A 218 11.40 0.97 24.69
CA GLN A 218 11.18 2.07 25.64
C GLN A 218 10.48 3.22 24.94
N ILE A 219 9.49 3.79 25.60
CA ILE A 219 8.69 4.90 25.06
C ILE A 219 9.58 6.12 24.86
N ARG A 220 9.50 6.72 23.68
CA ARG A 220 10.15 7.98 23.34
C ARG A 220 9.06 9.04 23.24
N SER A 221 9.22 10.16 23.96
CA SER A 221 8.28 11.27 23.87
C SER A 221 8.33 11.88 22.46
N SER A 222 7.16 12.18 21.91
CA SER A 222 7.02 12.79 20.58
C SER A 222 7.71 14.15 20.48
N GLU A 223 7.88 14.87 21.60
CA GLU A 223 8.60 16.16 21.68
C GLU A 223 10.11 16.02 21.44
N ASN A 224 10.71 14.88 21.79
CA ASN A 224 12.12 14.57 21.52
C ASN A 224 12.32 13.91 20.15
N VAL A 225 11.23 13.52 19.50
CA VAL A 225 11.22 12.99 18.15
C VAL A 225 10.82 14.12 17.21
N MET A 226 11.81 14.90 16.79
CA MET A 226 11.66 15.65 15.55
C MET A 226 11.56 14.62 14.42
N VAL A 227 10.34 14.27 14.00
CA VAL A 227 10.12 13.44 12.80
C VAL A 227 10.72 14.09 11.54
N ASN A 228 11.22 15.32 11.67
CA ASN A 228 11.99 16.09 10.69
C ASN A 228 13.41 15.56 10.41
N GLU A 229 13.98 14.68 11.24
CA GLU A 229 15.33 14.11 11.05
C GLU A 229 15.30 12.68 10.48
N VAL A 230 14.72 12.53 9.29
CA VAL A 230 14.93 11.34 8.45
C VAL A 230 16.03 11.71 7.46
N VAL A 231 17.28 11.43 7.80
CA VAL A 231 18.42 11.56 6.89
C VAL A 231 19.30 10.31 6.97
N ASP A 232 19.51 9.73 5.79
CA ASP A 232 20.51 8.77 5.31
C ASP A 232 20.59 7.29 5.80
N VAL A 233 20.38 6.44 4.78
CA VAL A 233 21.11 5.24 4.29
C VAL A 233 21.59 4.20 5.32
N VAL A 234 21.09 2.95 5.23
CA VAL A 234 21.97 1.76 5.24
C VAL A 234 21.39 0.57 4.44
N ASP A 235 22.31 -0.06 3.72
CA ASP A 235 22.36 -1.42 3.19
C ASP A 235 21.94 -2.51 4.21
N VAL A 236 21.15 -3.49 3.75
CA VAL A 236 20.46 -4.46 4.61
C VAL A 236 21.31 -5.71 4.75
N SER A 237 21.95 -5.90 5.91
CA SER A 237 22.38 -7.21 6.36
C SER A 237 22.09 -7.43 7.84
N THR A 238 21.43 -8.55 8.13
CA THR A 238 20.99 -9.11 9.42
C THR A 238 19.63 -8.63 9.96
N VAL A 239 18.67 -9.54 9.96
CA VAL A 239 17.32 -9.41 10.54
C VAL A 239 17.16 -10.48 11.62
N SER A 240 16.66 -10.08 12.79
CA SER A 240 16.15 -11.02 13.81
C SER A 240 14.63 -10.85 13.92
N GLU A 241 13.88 -11.95 13.90
CA GLU A 241 12.42 -11.96 13.98
C GLU A 241 11.92 -11.65 15.40
N ARG A 242 11.13 -10.58 15.56
CA ARG A 242 10.19 -10.42 16.68
C ARG A 242 8.77 -10.29 16.12
N ARG A 243 7.81 -11.00 16.73
CA ARG A 243 6.43 -11.14 16.23
C ARG A 243 5.49 -10.25 17.05
N THR A 244 4.88 -9.25 16.44
CA THR A 244 3.79 -8.44 17.02
C THR A 244 2.45 -8.83 16.38
N SER A 245 1.41 -9.05 17.20
CA SER A 245 0.14 -9.71 16.81
C SER A 245 -0.95 -8.78 16.26
N ASN A 246 -0.68 -7.48 16.08
CA ASN A 246 -1.71 -6.47 15.75
C ASN A 246 -1.51 -5.79 14.37
N VAL A 247 -0.52 -6.22 13.59
CA VAL A 247 -0.29 -5.76 12.21
C VAL A 247 -0.84 -6.83 11.27
N PHE A 248 -1.95 -6.52 10.58
CA PHE A 248 -2.52 -7.42 9.58
C PHE A 248 -2.06 -7.00 8.18
N LEU A 249 -1.29 -7.88 7.54
CA LEU A 249 -0.94 -7.80 6.13
C LEU A 249 -1.87 -8.71 5.35
N GLN A 250 -2.65 -8.14 4.41
CA GLN A 250 -3.49 -8.92 3.52
C GLN A 250 -2.90 -8.97 2.11
N GLU A 251 -1.86 -9.80 1.95
CA GLU A 251 -1.47 -10.36 0.65
C GLU A 251 -2.17 -11.72 0.52
N SER A 252 -3.01 -11.91 -0.50
CA SER A 252 -3.79 -13.14 -0.64
C SER A 252 -2.86 -14.34 -0.85
N ARG A 253 -2.87 -15.33 0.06
CA ARG A 253 -2.21 -16.65 -0.12
C ARG A 253 -2.61 -17.38 -1.40
N LEU A 254 -3.74 -17.01 -2.02
CA LEU A 254 -4.20 -17.52 -3.32
C LEU A 254 -3.39 -16.98 -4.52
N ASP A 255 -2.82 -15.78 -4.44
CA ASP A 255 -2.07 -15.19 -5.55
C ASP A 255 -0.66 -15.81 -5.70
N LEU A 256 -0.09 -16.34 -4.61
CA LEU A 256 1.15 -17.13 -4.65
C LEU A 256 0.94 -18.50 -5.31
N LEU A 257 -0.27 -19.07 -5.22
CA LEU A 257 -0.61 -20.32 -5.89
C LEU A 257 -0.87 -20.12 -7.39
N GLU A 258 -1.48 -19.01 -7.81
CA GLU A 258 -1.64 -18.66 -9.23
C GLU A 258 -0.30 -18.33 -9.91
N ALA A 259 0.64 -17.66 -9.21
CA ALA A 259 1.99 -17.42 -9.71
C ALA A 259 2.76 -18.73 -9.94
N ASN A 260 2.56 -19.73 -9.07
CA ASN A 260 3.13 -21.07 -9.26
C ASN A 260 2.45 -21.85 -10.38
N HIS A 261 1.16 -21.62 -10.65
CA HIS A 261 0.43 -22.29 -11.71
C HIS A 261 0.79 -21.79 -13.13
N LEU A 262 1.21 -20.52 -13.25
CA LEU A 262 1.74 -19.94 -14.49
C LEU A 262 3.19 -20.34 -14.78
N LEU A 263 3.94 -20.80 -13.76
CA LEU A 263 5.28 -21.35 -13.91
C LEU A 263 5.29 -22.89 -14.06
N SER A 264 4.17 -23.58 -13.82
CA SER A 264 4.11 -25.06 -13.85
C SER A 264 3.53 -25.67 -15.14
N THR A 265 3.20 -24.88 -16.17
CA THR A 265 2.74 -25.42 -17.47
C THR A 265 3.87 -25.90 -18.39
N THR A 266 5.12 -25.87 -17.93
CA THR A 266 6.27 -26.38 -18.68
C THR A 266 7.12 -27.29 -17.80
N THR A 267 6.58 -28.45 -17.41
CA THR A 267 7.26 -29.76 -17.24
C THR A 267 6.39 -30.68 -16.36
N ARG A 268 5.74 -31.66 -16.98
CA ARG A 268 5.35 -32.90 -16.28
C ARG A 268 6.58 -33.81 -16.30
N THR A 269 7.02 -34.31 -15.14
CA THR A 269 6.80 -35.69 -14.63
C THR A 269 7.85 -36.01 -13.54
N LEU A 270 7.42 -36.75 -12.51
CA LEU A 270 8.17 -37.59 -11.55
C LEU A 270 8.33 -37.08 -10.09
N CYS A 271 7.52 -37.72 -9.24
CA CYS A 271 7.80 -38.26 -7.90
C CYS A 271 8.19 -37.35 -6.71
N SER A 272 7.31 -37.34 -5.70
CA SER A 272 7.62 -37.17 -4.25
C SER A 272 8.45 -38.37 -3.74
N PRO A 273 9.24 -38.30 -2.63
CA PRO A 273 8.79 -37.86 -1.30
C PRO A 273 9.80 -37.09 -0.38
N ARG A 274 9.24 -36.42 0.65
CA ARG A 274 9.75 -36.09 2.02
C ARG A 274 11.25 -35.80 2.25
N PHE A 275 11.58 -34.67 2.91
CA PHE A 275 12.53 -34.49 4.06
C PHE A 275 12.61 -32.98 4.40
N GLN A 276 12.21 -32.47 5.57
CA GLN A 276 12.93 -32.32 6.86
C GLN A 276 14.19 -31.41 6.84
N LEU A 277 14.19 -30.42 7.73
CA LEU A 277 15.17 -29.34 7.92
C LEU A 277 16.56 -29.82 8.41
N SER A 278 17.65 -29.23 7.90
CA SER A 278 18.88 -28.91 8.66
C SER A 278 19.78 -27.95 7.87
N GLY A 279 20.53 -27.11 8.58
CA GLY A 279 21.21 -25.94 8.01
C GLY A 279 22.67 -26.11 7.54
N LYS A 280 23.24 -24.94 7.20
CA LYS A 280 24.64 -24.59 6.85
C LYS A 280 25.12 -25.05 5.46
N TRP A 281 25.57 -24.10 4.63
CA TRP A 281 26.99 -23.84 4.29
C TRP A 281 27.12 -22.61 3.37
N MET A 282 28.28 -21.96 3.47
CA MET A 282 28.70 -20.70 2.85
C MET A 282 29.40 -20.87 1.48
N HIS A 283 29.44 -19.74 0.75
CA HIS A 283 30.48 -19.23 -0.18
C HIS A 283 30.62 -19.71 -1.64
N HIS A 284 30.84 -18.66 -2.47
CA HIS A 284 31.40 -18.57 -3.81
C HIS A 284 30.49 -18.93 -4.99
N TRP A 285 30.26 -17.95 -5.89
CA TRP A 285 30.92 -17.88 -7.20
C TRP A 285 30.68 -16.51 -7.83
N ALA A 286 31.78 -15.89 -8.28
CA ALA A 286 31.81 -14.67 -9.10
C ALA A 286 32.20 -15.04 -10.53
N GLY A 287 31.69 -14.28 -11.50
CA GLY A 287 32.26 -14.15 -12.84
C GLY A 287 31.70 -15.08 -13.91
N LEU A 288 31.03 -14.48 -14.91
CA LEU A 288 31.45 -14.53 -16.32
C LEU A 288 30.49 -13.68 -17.18
N LEU A 289 30.98 -12.49 -17.54
CA LEU A 289 30.55 -11.72 -18.71
C LEU A 289 31.36 -12.19 -19.92
N ASP A 290 30.75 -12.03 -21.09
CA ASP A 290 31.31 -11.99 -22.45
C ASP A 290 31.96 -13.26 -23.04
N ALA A 291 31.33 -13.78 -24.10
CA ALA A 291 31.85 -13.68 -25.47
C ALA A 291 31.20 -14.75 -26.37
N CYS A 292 30.36 -14.34 -27.33
CA CYS A 292 30.10 -15.15 -28.53
C CYS A 292 29.73 -14.28 -29.75
N GLN A 293 30.77 -13.82 -30.42
CA GLN A 293 30.89 -13.68 -31.88
C GLN A 293 32.35 -14.12 -32.22
N PRO A 294 32.73 -14.55 -33.45
CA PRO A 294 32.23 -14.07 -34.75
C PRO A 294 32.19 -15.11 -35.92
N ARG A 295 31.69 -14.69 -37.09
CA ARG A 295 32.41 -14.57 -38.40
C ARG A 295 31.55 -14.85 -39.65
N HIS A 296 31.56 -13.86 -40.56
CA HIS A 296 31.59 -13.85 -42.06
C HIS A 296 30.65 -14.79 -42.85
N SER A 297 30.01 -14.40 -43.96
CA SER A 297 30.48 -13.63 -45.12
C SER A 297 29.33 -12.99 -45.93
N ALA A 298 29.69 -11.99 -46.73
CA ALA A 298 28.84 -11.27 -47.69
C ALA A 298 28.43 -12.12 -48.91
N ILE A 299 27.37 -11.70 -49.62
CA ILE A 299 27.26 -11.56 -51.10
C ILE A 299 25.96 -10.79 -51.43
N CYS A 300 26.07 -9.79 -52.30
CA CYS A 300 24.99 -9.05 -52.97
C CYS A 300 24.49 -9.77 -54.23
N THR A 301 23.29 -9.35 -54.68
CA THR A 301 22.53 -9.50 -55.96
C THR A 301 21.21 -10.26 -55.75
N HIS A 302 20.04 -9.83 -56.21
CA HIS A 302 19.61 -8.86 -57.23
C HIS A 302 18.51 -7.92 -56.71
#